data_AF-A0A0F9HSX0-F1
#
_entry.id   AF-A0A0F9HSX0-F1
#
_cell.length_a   1.000
_cell.length_b   1.000
_cell.length_c   1.000
_cell.angle_alpha   90.00
_cell.angle_beta   90.00
_cell.angle_gamma   90.00
#
_symmetry.space_group_name_H-M   'P 1'
#
loop_
_entity.id
_entity.type
_entity.pdbx_description
1 polymer ?
#
loop_
_entity_poly.entity_id
_entity_poly.type
_entity_poly.pdbx_seq_one_letter_code
_entity_poly.pdbx_strand_id
1 'polypeptide(L)'
;MNNLPEDTHMLSQPLLTEEGFINSACMNELEATINNMPRTYDRLSNDPEWSIPEIVQVKQITGYFAHWAIRQGDNFPYPPNLEHLVGYLDACLRKEFLIIGSGERWYEMGWCKLSLCQINKMLFDILEGTAEFDAWNTKECLGDNWLDLNALLHNVCISIRDEDRAFRTLSEKIDKEYGDSIKGDSDEG
;
A
#
# COMPACT_ATOMS: atom_id res chain seq x y z
N MET A 1 18.90 24.71 13.17
CA MET A 1 19.68 24.28 12.00
C MET A 1 18.88 23.17 11.34
N ASN A 2 18.54 23.33 10.07
CA ASN A 2 17.72 22.38 9.33
C ASN A 2 18.51 21.08 9.17
N ASN A 3 18.18 20.06 9.96
CA ASN A 3 18.63 18.70 9.69
C ASN A 3 17.79 18.18 8.54
N LEU A 4 18.22 18.50 7.32
CA LEU A 4 17.77 17.74 6.16
C LEU A 4 18.22 16.29 6.37
N PRO A 5 17.37 15.29 6.08
CA PRO A 5 17.77 13.88 6.09
C PRO A 5 19.07 13.71 5.31
N GLU A 6 19.98 12.84 5.79
CA GLU A 6 21.34 12.65 5.23
C GLU A 6 21.35 12.30 3.73
N ASP A 7 20.23 11.83 3.18
CA ASP A 7 20.03 11.48 1.76
C ASP A 7 19.31 12.57 0.94
N THR A 8 19.30 13.82 1.40
CA THR A 8 18.68 14.91 0.64
C THR A 8 19.61 15.35 -0.50
N HIS A 9 19.37 14.81 -1.69
CA HIS A 9 20.04 15.25 -2.91
C HIS A 9 19.35 16.49 -3.49
N MET A 10 20.11 17.57 -3.65
CA MET A 10 19.66 18.77 -4.36
C MET A 10 19.62 18.48 -5.86
N LEU A 11 18.59 18.99 -6.54
CA LEU A 11 18.50 18.95 -7.99
C LEU A 11 19.70 19.68 -8.61
N SER A 12 20.30 19.06 -9.62
CA SER A 12 21.45 19.60 -10.34
C SER A 12 21.08 20.77 -11.26
N GLN A 13 19.81 20.84 -11.67
CA GLN A 13 19.25 21.88 -12.52
C GLN A 13 18.26 22.77 -11.76
N PRO A 14 18.19 24.09 -12.06
CA PRO A 14 17.19 24.97 -11.46
C PRO A 14 15.78 24.60 -11.97
N LEU A 15 14.78 24.68 -11.09
CA LEU A 15 13.38 24.38 -11.41
C LEU A 15 12.82 25.29 -12.52
N LEU A 16 13.21 26.56 -12.51
CA LEU A 16 12.79 27.56 -13.48
C LEU A 16 13.95 27.97 -14.39
N THR A 17 13.65 28.22 -15.65
CA THR A 17 14.55 28.92 -16.57
C THR A 17 14.68 30.39 -16.16
N GLU A 18 15.66 31.11 -16.74
CA GLU A 18 15.83 32.55 -16.52
C GLU A 18 14.61 33.38 -16.94
N GLU A 19 13.78 32.82 -17.82
CA GLU A 19 12.55 33.42 -18.34
C GLU A 19 11.31 33.07 -17.49
N GLY A 20 11.47 32.28 -16.42
CA GLY A 20 10.40 31.89 -15.50
C GLY A 20 9.55 30.70 -15.96
N PHE A 21 9.97 29.96 -16.98
CA PHE A 21 9.32 28.73 -17.41
C PHE A 21 9.87 27.50 -16.67
N ILE A 22 9.10 26.40 -16.63
CA ILE A 22 9.59 25.14 -16.06
C ILE A 22 10.80 24.64 -16.88
N ASN A 23 11.90 24.36 -16.21
CA ASN A 23 13.10 23.82 -16.84
C ASN A 23 12.93 22.33 -17.14
N SER A 24 12.87 21.97 -18.43
CA SER A 24 12.74 20.57 -18.86
C SER A 24 13.90 19.69 -18.39
N ALA A 25 15.12 20.22 -18.24
CA ALA A 25 16.24 19.45 -17.73
C ALA A 25 16.05 19.07 -16.25
N CYS A 26 15.49 19.97 -15.45
CA CYS A 26 15.10 19.69 -14.07
C CYS A 26 13.98 18.65 -13.99
N MET A 27 12.99 18.72 -14.89
CA MET A 27 11.91 17.74 -14.95
C MET A 27 12.41 16.35 -15.37
N ASN A 28 13.33 16.28 -16.33
CA ASN A 28 13.96 15.02 -16.74
C ASN A 28 14.79 14.41 -15.61
N GLU A 29 15.47 15.24 -14.80
CA GLU A 29 16.21 14.78 -13.62
C GLU A 29 15.28 14.22 -12.54
N LEU A 30 14.16 14.92 -12.29
CA LEU A 30 13.12 14.44 -11.37
C LEU A 30 12.52 13.12 -11.86
N GLU A 31 12.18 13.04 -13.15
CA GLU A 31 11.63 11.83 -13.76
C GLU A 31 12.63 10.66 -13.68
N ALA A 32 13.91 10.90 -14.01
CA ALA A 32 14.96 9.90 -13.88
C ALA A 32 15.16 9.45 -12.42
N THR A 33 15.07 10.37 -11.46
CA THR A 33 15.16 10.05 -10.03
C THR A 33 13.97 9.19 -9.59
N ILE A 34 12.76 9.53 -10.05
CA ILE A 34 11.54 8.77 -9.76
C ILE A 34 11.63 7.36 -10.38
N ASN A 35 12.05 7.25 -11.63
CA ASN A 35 12.17 5.98 -12.35
C ASN A 35 13.26 5.06 -11.76
N ASN A 36 14.28 5.63 -11.12
CA ASN A 36 15.34 4.87 -10.46
C ASN A 36 15.07 4.58 -8.97
N MET A 37 13.92 4.99 -8.42
CA MET A 37 13.61 4.67 -7.03
C MET A 37 13.47 3.16 -6.84
N PRO A 38 14.13 2.56 -5.82
CA PRO A 38 13.89 1.19 -5.44
C PRO A 38 12.42 0.96 -5.11
N ARG A 39 11.96 -0.28 -5.27
CA ARG A 39 10.59 -0.66 -4.93
C ARG A 39 10.29 -0.35 -3.46
N THR A 40 9.03 -0.07 -3.15
CA THR A 40 8.62 0.36 -1.80
C THR A 40 9.06 -0.64 -0.73
N TYR A 41 8.90 -1.95 -0.97
CA TYR A 41 9.30 -2.99 -0.03
C TYR A 41 10.81 -3.04 0.24
N ASP A 42 11.65 -2.65 -0.72
CA ASP A 42 13.10 -2.58 -0.54
C ASP A 42 13.48 -1.29 0.19
N ARG A 43 12.96 -0.16 -0.28
CA ARG A 43 13.26 1.18 0.23
C ARG A 43 12.89 1.35 1.71
N LEU A 44 11.79 0.73 2.15
CA LEU A 44 11.25 0.89 3.51
C LEU A 44 11.51 -0.34 4.40
N SER A 45 12.33 -1.29 3.94
CA SER A 45 12.66 -2.52 4.68
C SER A 45 13.29 -2.30 6.06
N ASN A 46 13.95 -1.14 6.28
CA ASN A 46 14.57 -0.78 7.55
C ASN A 46 13.69 0.11 8.43
N ASP A 47 12.53 0.56 7.93
CA ASP A 47 11.57 1.32 8.75
C ASP A 47 10.77 0.33 9.61
N PRO A 48 10.83 0.41 10.95
CA PRO A 48 10.09 -0.49 11.84
C PRO A 48 8.59 -0.49 11.56
N GLU A 49 8.02 0.64 11.15
CA GLU A 49 6.59 0.74 10.86
C GLU A 49 6.19 -0.06 9.61
N TRP A 50 7.13 -0.23 8.67
CA TRP A 50 6.88 -0.97 7.43
C TRP A 50 7.33 -2.42 7.47
N SER A 51 8.30 -2.73 8.34
CA SER A 51 8.95 -4.03 8.41
C SER A 51 8.43 -4.94 9.53
N ILE A 52 7.76 -4.39 10.56
CA ILE A 52 7.18 -5.20 11.63
C ILE A 52 5.86 -5.83 11.16
N PRO A 53 5.68 -7.16 11.30
CA PRO A 53 4.44 -7.81 10.91
C PRO A 53 3.26 -7.53 11.85
N GLU A 54 2.12 -7.16 11.26
CA GLU A 54 0.84 -6.93 11.93
C GLU A 54 -0.25 -7.84 11.36
N ILE A 55 -1.35 -8.01 12.08
CA ILE A 55 -2.47 -8.84 11.62
C ILE A 55 -3.22 -8.08 10.54
N VAL A 56 -3.32 -8.67 9.35
CA VAL A 56 -4.01 -8.11 8.18
C VAL A 56 -5.03 -9.10 7.65
N GLN A 57 -6.13 -8.59 7.08
CA GLN A 57 -7.12 -9.40 6.39
C GLN A 57 -6.99 -9.26 4.86
N VAL A 58 -7.17 -10.35 4.11
CA VAL A 58 -7.20 -10.32 2.64
C VAL A 58 -8.19 -9.26 2.13
N LYS A 59 -9.37 -9.18 2.75
CA LYS A 59 -10.41 -8.20 2.36
C LYS A 59 -9.99 -6.76 2.55
N GLN A 60 -9.21 -6.46 3.59
CA GLN A 60 -8.63 -5.14 3.81
C GLN A 60 -7.68 -4.76 2.65
N ILE A 61 -6.77 -5.68 2.28
CA ILE A 61 -5.84 -5.47 1.16
C ILE A 61 -6.61 -5.26 -0.16
N THR A 62 -7.53 -6.16 -0.50
CA THR A 62 -8.29 -6.07 -1.76
C THR A 62 -9.22 -4.86 -1.81
N GLY A 63 -9.77 -4.45 -0.67
CA GLY A 63 -10.62 -3.27 -0.55
C GLY A 63 -9.84 -1.98 -0.79
N TYR A 64 -8.67 -1.85 -0.17
CA TYR A 64 -7.79 -0.70 -0.42
C TYR A 64 -7.21 -0.70 -1.83
N PHE A 65 -6.93 -1.87 -2.40
CA PHE A 65 -6.54 -1.98 -3.81
C PHE A 65 -7.62 -1.39 -4.71
N ALA A 66 -8.86 -1.85 -4.58
CA ALA A 66 -9.99 -1.32 -5.37
C ALA A 66 -10.19 0.19 -5.15
N HIS A 67 -10.08 0.66 -3.90
CA HIS A 67 -10.20 2.08 -3.57
C HIS A 67 -9.20 2.95 -4.32
N TRP A 68 -7.92 2.57 -4.30
CA TRP A 68 -6.86 3.34 -4.94
C TRP A 68 -6.81 3.17 -6.45
N ALA A 69 -7.20 2.00 -6.95
CA ALA A 69 -7.35 1.73 -8.37
C ALA A 69 -8.38 2.67 -9.02
N ILE A 70 -9.53 2.88 -8.37
CA ILE A 70 -10.55 3.85 -8.83
C ILE A 70 -10.02 5.28 -8.78
N ARG A 71 -9.33 5.64 -7.68
CA ARG A 71 -8.81 7.02 -7.49
C ARG A 71 -7.73 7.41 -8.49
N GLN A 72 -6.84 6.50 -8.87
CA GLN A 72 -5.86 6.77 -9.92
C GLN A 72 -6.49 6.79 -11.32
N GLY A 73 -7.59 6.06 -11.52
CA GLY A 73 -8.31 6.06 -12.79
C GLY A 73 -8.93 7.41 -13.18
N ASP A 74 -9.28 8.25 -12.19
CA ASP A 74 -9.80 9.64 -12.19
C ASP A 74 -10.98 9.98 -13.14
N ASN A 75 -11.24 9.17 -14.16
CA ASN A 75 -12.21 9.37 -15.23
C ASN A 75 -13.35 8.35 -15.22
N PHE A 76 -13.25 7.29 -14.42
CA PHE A 76 -14.25 6.23 -14.35
C PHE A 76 -14.61 5.93 -12.89
N PRO A 77 -15.81 6.31 -12.41
CA PRO A 77 -16.24 5.97 -11.06
C PRO A 77 -16.39 4.45 -10.86
N TYR A 78 -16.55 3.71 -11.96
CA TYR A 78 -16.62 2.25 -12.00
C TYR A 78 -15.83 1.75 -13.23
N PRO A 79 -14.51 1.56 -13.11
CA PRO A 79 -13.72 0.98 -14.19
C PRO A 79 -14.27 -0.42 -14.52
N PRO A 80 -14.52 -0.74 -15.80
CA PRO A 80 -15.04 -2.05 -16.17
C PRO A 80 -14.05 -3.15 -15.76
N ASN A 81 -14.58 -4.31 -15.37
CA ASN A 81 -13.82 -5.51 -14.99
C ASN A 81 -12.90 -5.37 -13.77
N LEU A 82 -12.96 -4.27 -13.00
CA LEU A 82 -12.20 -4.13 -11.77
C LEU A 82 -12.54 -5.24 -10.77
N GLU A 83 -13.81 -5.65 -10.71
CA GLU A 83 -14.27 -6.77 -9.88
C GLU A 83 -13.59 -8.10 -10.24
N HIS A 84 -13.23 -8.29 -11.51
CA HIS A 84 -12.52 -9.49 -11.97
C HIS A 84 -11.08 -9.46 -11.49
N LEU A 85 -10.38 -8.32 -11.65
CA LEU A 85 -9.01 -8.15 -11.15
C LEU A 85 -8.94 -8.28 -9.62
N VAL A 86 -9.91 -7.70 -8.90
CA VAL A 86 -10.04 -7.83 -7.45
C VAL A 86 -10.32 -9.28 -7.04
N GLY A 87 -11.15 -10.00 -7.79
CA GLY A 87 -11.42 -11.42 -7.56
C GLY A 87 -10.18 -12.30 -7.78
N TYR A 88 -9.42 -12.04 -8.84
CA TYR A 88 -8.13 -12.68 -9.11
C TYR A 88 -7.14 -12.43 -7.95
N LEU A 89 -7.04 -11.17 -7.51
CA LEU A 89 -6.17 -10.77 -6.41
C LEU A 89 -6.55 -11.45 -5.09
N ASP A 90 -7.85 -11.50 -4.75
CA ASP A 90 -8.36 -12.20 -3.55
C ASP A 90 -7.97 -13.68 -3.57
N ALA A 91 -8.13 -14.35 -4.71
CA ALA A 91 -7.78 -15.76 -4.87
C ALA A 91 -6.27 -16.00 -4.70
N CYS A 92 -5.43 -15.16 -5.29
CA CYS A 92 -3.97 -15.26 -5.16
C CYS A 92 -3.51 -15.01 -3.72
N LEU A 93 -3.99 -13.94 -3.09
CA LEU A 93 -3.65 -13.60 -1.70
C LEU A 93 -4.06 -14.69 -0.72
N ARG A 94 -5.26 -15.29 -0.88
CA ARG A 94 -5.69 -16.42 -0.04
C ARG A 94 -4.74 -17.60 -0.14
N LYS A 95 -4.27 -17.90 -1.34
CA LYS A 95 -3.30 -18.98 -1.55
C LYS A 95 -1.97 -18.67 -0.84
N GLU A 96 -1.47 -17.44 -0.96
CA GLU A 96 -0.26 -17.00 -0.26
C GLU A 96 -0.42 -17.06 1.27
N PHE A 97 -1.56 -16.60 1.80
CA PHE A 97 -1.85 -16.66 3.23
C PHE A 97 -1.85 -18.10 3.76
N LEU A 98 -2.44 -19.04 3.01
CA LEU A 98 -2.44 -20.46 3.35
C LEU A 98 -1.03 -21.09 3.31
N ILE A 99 -0.18 -20.66 2.37
CA ILE A 99 1.20 -21.12 2.27
C ILE A 99 2.02 -20.66 3.48
N ILE A 100 1.83 -19.41 3.90
CA ILE A 100 2.55 -18.83 5.05
C ILE A 100 2.10 -19.48 6.36
N GLY A 101 0.79 -19.69 6.52
CA GLY A 101 0.15 -20.00 7.80
C GLY A 101 0.04 -21.46 8.19
N SER A 102 0.97 -22.32 7.76
CA SER A 102 0.82 -23.78 7.82
C SER A 102 0.30 -24.28 9.18
N GLY A 103 -0.98 -24.68 9.22
CA GLY A 103 -1.60 -25.37 10.35
C GLY A 103 -2.58 -24.55 11.22
N GLU A 104 -2.74 -23.24 11.01
CA GLU A 104 -3.63 -22.43 11.85
C GLU A 104 -4.91 -21.98 11.11
N ARG A 105 -6.08 -22.23 11.72
CA ARG A 105 -7.41 -22.07 11.10
C ARG A 105 -7.73 -20.64 10.66
N TRP A 106 -7.20 -19.63 11.33
CA TRP A 106 -7.45 -18.23 11.00
C TRP A 106 -6.86 -17.80 9.65
N TYR A 107 -5.83 -18.49 9.14
CA TYR A 107 -5.34 -18.29 7.77
C TYR A 107 -6.37 -18.72 6.72
N GLU A 108 -7.14 -19.78 6.98
CA GLU A 108 -8.28 -20.19 6.13
C GLU A 108 -9.38 -19.13 6.11
N MET A 109 -9.51 -18.35 7.19
CA MET A 109 -10.44 -17.23 7.30
C MET A 109 -9.95 -15.96 6.61
N GLY A 110 -8.77 -15.99 5.98
CA GLY A 110 -8.19 -14.86 5.25
C GLY A 110 -7.49 -13.84 6.14
N TRP A 111 -6.98 -14.26 7.31
CA TRP A 111 -6.14 -13.45 8.17
C TRP A 111 -4.69 -13.92 8.08
N CYS A 112 -3.72 -13.02 8.16
CA CYS A 112 -2.30 -13.37 8.21
C CYS A 112 -1.55 -12.31 8.98
N LYS A 113 -0.39 -12.66 9.55
CA LYS A 113 0.52 -11.69 10.14
C LYS A 113 1.59 -11.29 9.12
N LEU A 114 1.48 -10.08 8.57
CA LEU A 114 2.36 -9.58 7.52
C LEU A 114 2.79 -8.14 7.81
N SER A 115 4.01 -7.81 7.44
CA SER A 115 4.50 -6.43 7.40
C SER A 115 4.01 -5.73 6.13
N LEU A 116 3.99 -4.39 6.14
CA LEU A 116 3.65 -3.60 4.95
C LEU A 116 4.60 -3.89 3.78
N CYS A 117 5.90 -4.12 4.05
CA CYS A 117 6.85 -4.54 3.02
C CYS A 117 6.49 -5.91 2.42
N GLN A 118 6.10 -6.89 3.24
CA GLN A 118 5.67 -8.20 2.74
C GLN A 118 4.39 -8.09 1.90
N ILE A 119 3.42 -7.30 2.34
CA ILE A 119 2.18 -7.05 1.58
C ILE A 119 2.52 -6.39 0.24
N ASN A 120 3.33 -5.32 0.25
CA ASN A 120 3.71 -4.60 -0.95
C ASN A 120 4.43 -5.53 -1.95
N LYS A 121 5.39 -6.32 -1.46
CA LYS A 121 6.11 -7.30 -2.28
C LYS A 121 5.18 -8.37 -2.85
N MET A 122 4.30 -8.93 -2.03
CA MET A 122 3.37 -9.97 -2.46
C MET A 122 2.41 -9.46 -3.55
N LEU A 123 1.84 -8.27 -3.37
CA LEU A 123 0.98 -7.65 -4.38
C LEU A 123 1.74 -7.38 -5.67
N PHE A 124 2.99 -6.93 -5.55
CA PHE A 124 3.85 -6.67 -6.69
C PHE A 124 4.15 -7.95 -7.46
N ASP A 125 4.58 -9.01 -6.77
CA ASP A 125 4.88 -10.31 -7.36
C ASP A 125 3.63 -10.97 -8.00
N ILE A 126 2.43 -10.69 -7.48
CA ILE A 126 1.15 -11.18 -8.04
C ILE A 126 0.73 -10.43 -9.30
N LEU A 127 1.00 -9.13 -9.40
CA LEU A 127 0.42 -8.26 -10.42
C LEU A 127 1.38 -7.90 -11.55
N GLU A 128 2.68 -7.76 -11.27
CA GLU A 128 3.66 -7.34 -12.27
C GLU A 128 3.74 -8.36 -13.43
N GLY A 129 3.49 -7.89 -14.66
CA GLY A 129 3.59 -8.70 -15.87
C GLY A 129 2.52 -9.78 -16.00
N THR A 130 1.41 -9.67 -15.26
CA THR A 130 0.28 -10.61 -15.37
C THR A 130 -0.72 -10.17 -16.43
N ALA A 131 -1.27 -11.16 -17.14
CA ALA A 131 -2.27 -10.91 -18.18
C ALA A 131 -3.53 -10.26 -17.62
N GLU A 132 -3.91 -10.59 -16.38
CA GLU A 132 -5.07 -10.03 -15.68
C GLU A 132 -4.89 -8.53 -15.41
N PHE A 133 -3.72 -8.12 -14.93
CA PHE A 133 -3.42 -6.71 -14.69
C PHE A 133 -3.26 -5.95 -16.01
N ASP A 134 -2.54 -6.51 -16.98
CA ASP A 134 -2.30 -5.88 -18.28
C ASP A 134 -3.60 -5.71 -19.09
N ALA A 135 -4.49 -6.70 -19.06
CA ALA A 135 -5.79 -6.63 -19.73
C ALA A 135 -6.74 -5.60 -19.11
N TRP A 136 -6.52 -5.27 -17.84
CA TRP A 136 -7.30 -4.26 -17.14
C TRP A 136 -6.65 -2.87 -17.20
N ASN A 137 -5.33 -2.79 -17.23
CA ASN A 137 -4.57 -1.54 -17.34
C ASN A 137 -4.50 -1.07 -18.81
N THR A 138 -5.65 -0.88 -19.45
CA THR A 138 -5.75 -0.44 -20.84
C THR A 138 -6.53 0.86 -20.98
N LYS A 139 -6.40 1.49 -22.15
CA LYS A 139 -7.13 2.71 -22.49
C LYS A 139 -8.65 2.53 -22.46
N GLU A 140 -9.14 1.33 -22.79
CA GLU A 140 -10.56 1.01 -22.77
C GLU A 140 -11.12 0.95 -21.34
N CYS A 141 -10.30 0.53 -20.36
CA CYS A 141 -10.71 0.39 -18.98
C CYS A 141 -10.44 1.64 -18.13
N LEU A 142 -9.38 2.40 -18.45
CA LEU A 142 -8.88 3.50 -17.62
C LEU A 142 -8.76 4.85 -18.35
N GLY A 143 -9.04 4.89 -19.66
CA GLY A 143 -8.89 6.10 -20.48
C GLY A 143 -7.44 6.42 -20.81
N ASP A 144 -7.10 7.70 -20.91
CA ASP A 144 -5.72 8.12 -21.18
C ASP A 144 -4.80 8.00 -19.93
N ASN A 145 -5.36 7.62 -18.78
CA ASN A 145 -4.64 7.39 -17.55
C ASN A 145 -4.16 5.93 -17.49
N TRP A 146 -2.88 5.74 -17.19
CA TRP A 146 -2.31 4.43 -16.89
C TRP A 146 -2.10 4.32 -15.38
N LEU A 147 -2.33 3.14 -14.82
CA LEU A 147 -2.01 2.90 -13.42
C LEU A 147 -0.52 2.74 -13.24
N ASP A 148 0.04 3.59 -12.38
CA ASP A 148 1.33 3.34 -11.78
C ASP A 148 1.16 2.29 -10.69
N LEU A 149 1.52 1.05 -11.01
CA LEU A 149 1.47 -0.08 -10.08
C LEU A 149 2.25 0.21 -8.80
N ASN A 150 3.42 0.87 -8.86
CA ASN A 150 4.19 1.19 -7.65
C ASN A 150 3.42 2.14 -6.75
N ALA A 151 2.88 3.21 -7.32
CA ALA A 151 2.10 4.19 -6.57
C ALA A 151 0.82 3.56 -5.99
N LEU A 152 0.16 2.69 -6.76
CA LEU A 152 -1.04 1.96 -6.33
C LEU A 152 -0.73 1.10 -5.09
N LEU A 153 0.30 0.25 -5.18
CA LEU A 153 0.68 -0.66 -4.10
C LEU A 153 1.22 0.07 -2.87
N HIS A 154 1.93 1.19 -3.07
CA HIS A 154 2.38 2.05 -1.98
C HIS A 154 1.19 2.63 -1.21
N ASN A 155 0.18 3.13 -1.92
CA ASN A 155 -1.00 3.73 -1.31
C ASN A 155 -1.88 2.70 -0.59
N VAL A 156 -1.97 1.47 -1.10
CA VAL A 156 -2.61 0.35 -0.37
C VAL A 156 -1.97 0.16 1.00
N CYS A 157 -0.63 0.13 1.05
CA CYS A 157 0.10 -0.05 2.30
C CYS A 157 -0.05 1.14 3.25
N ILE A 158 -0.08 2.37 2.72
CA ILE A 158 -0.37 3.57 3.52
C ILE A 158 -1.75 3.47 4.18
N SER A 159 -2.78 3.05 3.46
CA SER A 159 -4.13 2.97 4.02
C SER A 159 -4.24 1.92 5.13
N ILE A 160 -3.59 0.76 4.97
CA ILE A 160 -3.51 -0.26 6.02
C ILE A 160 -2.81 0.32 7.26
N ARG A 161 -1.64 0.94 7.08
CA ARG A 161 -0.89 1.59 8.16
C ARG A 161 -1.73 2.61 8.93
N ASP A 162 -2.43 3.47 8.21
CA ASP A 162 -3.20 4.55 8.80
C ASP A 162 -4.43 4.01 9.55
N GLU A 163 -5.04 2.93 9.07
CA GLU A 163 -6.08 2.19 9.79
C GLU A 163 -5.52 1.58 11.09
N ASP A 164 -4.36 0.92 11.04
CA ASP A 164 -3.71 0.33 12.22
C ASP A 164 -3.32 1.39 13.27
N ARG A 165 -2.88 2.56 12.82
CA ARG A 165 -2.62 3.73 13.71
C ARG A 165 -3.92 4.21 14.35
N ALA A 166 -4.99 4.34 13.57
CA ALA A 166 -6.28 4.78 14.08
C ALA A 166 -6.85 3.77 15.08
N PHE A 167 -6.73 2.48 14.80
CA PHE A 167 -7.15 1.42 15.69
C PHE A 167 -6.37 1.44 17.01
N ARG A 168 -5.03 1.50 16.97
CA ARG A 168 -4.20 1.63 18.19
C ARG A 168 -4.59 2.86 19.02
N THR A 169 -4.78 4.00 18.37
CA THR A 169 -5.23 5.23 19.05
C THR A 169 -6.60 5.05 19.71
N LEU A 170 -7.50 4.31 19.07
CA LEU A 170 -8.81 4.01 19.64
C LEU A 170 -8.70 3.04 20.82
N SER A 171 -7.92 1.96 20.70
CA SER A 171 -7.68 0.98 21.76
C SER A 171 -7.09 1.65 23.00
N GLU A 172 -6.07 2.50 22.84
CA GLU A 172 -5.47 3.24 23.96
C GLU A 172 -6.48 4.14 24.68
N LYS A 173 -7.39 4.78 23.93
CA LYS A 173 -8.46 5.59 24.53
C LYS A 173 -9.44 4.71 25.32
N ILE A 174 -9.85 3.59 24.74
CA ILE A 174 -10.76 2.64 25.40
C ILE A 174 -10.12 2.08 26.67
N ASP A 175 -8.85 1.65 26.62
CA ASP A 175 -8.14 1.11 27.78
C ASP A 175 -7.96 2.17 28.87
N LYS A 176 -7.73 3.43 28.50
CA LYS A 176 -7.64 4.53 29.47
C LYS A 176 -8.97 4.86 30.12
N GLU A 177 -10.07 4.79 29.37
CA GLU A 177 -11.41 5.15 29.85
C GLU A 177 -12.10 4.00 30.61
N TYR A 178 -11.82 2.75 30.23
CA TYR A 178 -12.56 1.56 30.67
C TYR A 178 -11.67 0.38 31.11
N GLY A 179 -10.33 0.51 31.05
CA GLY A 179 -9.42 -0.61 31.34
C GLY A 179 -9.47 -1.13 32.78
N ASP A 180 -9.89 -0.29 33.74
CA ASP A 180 -10.05 -0.66 35.14
C ASP A 180 -11.42 -1.29 35.45
N SER A 181 -12.47 -0.99 34.67
CA SER A 181 -13.80 -1.57 34.84
C SER A 181 -13.95 -2.96 34.21
N ILE A 182 -13.06 -3.36 33.30
CA ILE A 182 -13.07 -4.68 32.66
C ILE A 182 -12.29 -5.73 33.47
N LYS A 183 -11.35 -5.31 34.34
CA LYS A 183 -10.58 -6.23 35.21
C LYS A 183 -11.29 -6.61 36.52
N GLY A 184 -12.43 -5.98 36.83
CA GLY A 184 -13.17 -6.21 38.07
C GLY A 184 -14.07 -7.45 38.09
N ASP A 185 -14.36 -8.03 36.92
CA ASP A 185 -15.32 -9.15 36.79
C ASP A 185 -14.65 -10.52 36.59
N SER A 186 -13.31 -10.61 36.58
CA SER A 186 -12.60 -11.89 36.38
C SER A 186 -12.20 -12.61 37.68
N ASP A 187 -12.46 -12.03 38.86
CA ASP A 187 -12.05 -12.59 40.17
C ASP A 187 -13.23 -13.14 41.01
N GLU A 188 -14.41 -13.35 40.42
CA GLU A 188 -15.52 -14.10 41.05
C GLU A 188 -15.81 -15.40 40.27
N GLY A 189 -15.00 -16.43 40.52
CA GLY A 189 -15.19 -17.79 40.00
C GLY A 189 -14.46 -18.85 40.83
#